data_AF-A0A8J2XH98-F1
#
_entry.id   AF-A0A8J2XH98-F1
#
_cell.length_a   1.000
_cell.length_b   1.000
_cell.length_c   1.000
_cell.angle_alpha   90.00
_cell.angle_beta   90.00
_cell.angle_gamma   90.00
#
_symmetry.space_group_name_H-M   'P 1'
#
loop_
_entity.id
_entity.type
_entity.pdbx_description
1 polymer ?
#
loop_
_entity_poly.entity_id
_entity_poly.type
_entity_poly.pdbx_seq_one_letter_code
_entity_poly.pdbx_strand_id
1 'polypeptide(L)' 'MPYGKYQGKYLIDLPEYYVVWYHTKGFPKGKLGEMLQTVYELKVNGLEELIHNIKKAYPK' A
#
# COMPACT_ATOMS: atom_id res chain seq x y z
N MET A 1 -3.62 5.23 4.82
CA MET A 1 -3.16 4.67 6.10
C MET A 1 -3.85 5.44 7.22
N PRO A 2 -4.55 4.76 8.13
CA PRO A 2 -5.40 5.43 9.13
C PRO A 2 -4.68 5.90 10.40
N TYR A 3 -3.47 5.42 10.68
CA TYR A 3 -2.74 5.73 11.92
C TYR A 3 -1.22 5.63 11.74
N GLY A 4 -0.47 6.06 12.76
CA GLY A 4 0.99 5.95 12.83
C GLY A 4 1.74 6.99 12.00
N LYS A 5 3.04 6.76 11.78
CA LYS A 5 3.94 7.69 11.07
C LYS A 5 3.46 8.09 9.68
N TYR A 6 2.71 7.22 9.01
CA TYR A 6 2.21 7.44 7.65
C TYR A 6 0.71 7.77 7.59
N GLN A 7 0.11 8.17 8.70
CA GLN A 7 -1.29 8.57 8.74
C GLN A 7 -1.63 9.60 7.65
N GLY A 8 -2.78 9.40 7.00
CA GLY A 8 -3.26 10.27 5.92
C GLY A 8 -2.67 9.97 4.53
N LYS A 9 -1.60 9.17 4.43
CA LYS A 9 -1.04 8.78 3.13
C LYS A 9 -1.87 7.70 2.44
N TYR A 10 -1.87 7.65 1.10
CA TYR A 10 -2.39 6.47 0.39
C TYR A 10 -1.52 5.25 0.69
N LEU A 11 -2.10 4.05 0.63
CA LEU A 11 -1.37 2.82 0.95
C LEU A 11 -0.26 2.52 -0.05
N ILE A 12 -0.48 2.83 -1.34
CA ILE A 12 0.54 2.66 -2.38
C ILE A 12 1.77 3.55 -2.15
N ASP A 13 1.59 4.71 -1.51
CA ASP A 13 2.66 5.67 -1.20
C ASP A 13 3.43 5.29 0.09
N LEU A 14 3.09 4.16 0.72
CA LEU A 14 3.85 3.64 1.86
C LEU A 14 5.21 3.09 1.39
N PRO A 15 6.31 3.31 2.14
CA PRO A 15 7.59 2.70 1.80
C PRO A 15 7.51 1.17 1.78
N GLU A 16 8.23 0.54 0.86
CA GLU A 16 8.20 -0.92 0.70
C GLU A 16 8.55 -1.66 2.00
N TYR A 17 9.63 -1.26 2.67
CA TYR A 17 10.03 -1.87 3.94
C TYR A 17 8.92 -1.85 5.01
N TYR A 18 8.02 -0.86 4.97
CA TYR A 18 6.92 -0.75 5.92
C TYR A 18 5.82 -1.76 5.63
N VAL A 19 5.53 -1.97 4.35
CA VAL A 19 4.54 -2.96 3.89
C VAL A 19 5.09 -4.37 4.07
N VAL A 20 6.37 -4.60 3.78
CA VAL A 20 7.06 -5.88 4.03
C VAL A 20 7.07 -6.22 5.52
N TRP A 21 7.31 -5.24 6.40
CA TRP A 21 7.22 -5.47 7.85
C TRP A 21 5.84 -5.97 8.28
N TYR A 22 4.76 -5.40 7.72
CA TYR A 22 3.41 -5.89 7.94
C TYR A 22 3.20 -7.31 7.39
N HIS A 23 3.76 -7.65 6.24
CA HIS A 23 3.71 -9.02 5.71
C HIS A 23 4.36 -10.02 6.70
N THR A 24 5.50 -9.66 7.30
CA THR A 24 6.17 -10.51 8.30
C THR A 24 5.41 -10.59 9.64
N LYS A 25 4.75 -9.50 10.07
CA LYS A 25 4.03 -9.44 11.35
C LYS A 25 2.57 -9.91 11.27
N GLY A 26 2.01 -9.94 10.07
CA GLY A 26 0.59 -10.13 9.80
C GLY A 26 -0.12 -8.80 9.54
N PHE A 27 -0.95 -8.80 8.50
CA PHE A 27 -1.81 -7.66 8.18
C PHE A 27 -2.98 -7.54 9.17
N PRO A 28 -3.48 -6.31 9.44
CA PRO A 28 -4.67 -6.12 10.26
C PRO A 28 -5.88 -6.80 9.63
N LYS A 29 -6.87 -7.24 10.42
CA LYS A 29 -8.06 -7.88 9.85
C LYS A 29 -8.94 -6.90 9.05
N GLY A 30 -9.70 -7.46 8.11
CA GLY A 30 -10.69 -6.75 7.30
C GLY A 30 -10.06 -5.94 6.15
N LYS A 31 -10.86 -5.02 5.60
CA LYS A 31 -10.55 -4.30 4.36
C LYS A 31 -9.18 -3.63 4.34
N LEU A 32 -8.72 -3.07 5.47
CA LEU A 32 -7.40 -2.43 5.52
C LEU A 32 -6.27 -3.43 5.27
N GLY A 33 -6.37 -4.63 5.87
CA GLY A 33 -5.37 -5.68 5.67
C GLY A 33 -5.38 -6.24 4.26
N GLU A 34 -6.58 -6.48 3.72
CA GLU A 34 -6.74 -6.91 2.33
C GLU A 34 -6.09 -5.91 1.37
N MET A 35 -6.33 -4.61 1.55
CA MET A 35 -5.70 -3.57 0.74
C MET A 35 -4.18 -3.50 0.95
N LEU A 36 -3.68 -3.67 2.17
CA LEU A 36 -2.23 -3.71 2.45
C LEU A 36 -1.57 -4.94 1.81
N GLN A 37 -2.25 -6.08 1.80
CA GLN A 37 -1.79 -7.28 1.11
C GLN A 37 -1.75 -7.06 -0.40
N THR A 38 -2.77 -6.41 -0.99
CA THR A 38 -2.73 -6.04 -2.41
C THR A 38 -1.57 -5.10 -2.71
N VAL A 39 -1.31 -4.10 -1.85
CA VAL A 39 -0.17 -3.19 -2.01
C VAL A 39 1.16 -3.93 -1.87
N TYR A 40 1.26 -4.92 -0.98
CA TYR A 40 2.44 -5.78 -0.87
C TYR A 40 2.70 -6.51 -2.19
N GLU A 41 1.69 -7.19 -2.74
CA GLU A 41 1.80 -7.90 -4.02
C GLU A 41 2.22 -6.98 -5.16
N LEU A 42 1.65 -5.76 -5.23
CA LEU A 42 2.05 -4.78 -6.23
C LEU A 42 3.53 -4.39 -6.11
N LYS A 43 4.02 -4.18 -4.89
CA LYS A 43 5.41 -3.76 -4.62
C LYS A 43 6.41 -4.87 -4.94
N VAL A 44 6.19 -6.08 -4.43
CA VAL A 44 7.14 -7.20 -4.65
C VAL A 44 7.24 -7.62 -6.12
N ASN A 45 6.20 -7.36 -6.91
CA ASN A 45 6.19 -7.60 -8.36
C ASN A 45 6.59 -6.36 -9.19
N GLY A 46 6.90 -5.22 -8.56
CA GLY A 46 7.27 -3.98 -9.26
C GLY A 46 6.13 -3.35 -10.09
N LEU A 47 4.86 -3.62 -9.73
CA LEU A 47 3.66 -3.21 -10.48
C LEU A 47 3.08 -1.86 -10.01
N GLU A 48 3.79 -1.11 -9.17
CA GLU A 48 3.32 0.16 -8.61
C GLU A 48 3.01 1.22 -9.68
N GLU A 49 3.76 1.18 -10.79
CA GLU A 49 3.56 2.09 -11.92
C GLU A 49 2.16 2.01 -12.52
N LEU A 50 1.49 0.85 -12.45
CA LEU A 50 0.09 0.73 -12.89
C LEU A 50 -0.81 1.70 -12.12
N ILE A 51 -0.63 1.77 -10.80
CA ILE A 51 -1.42 2.64 -9.94
C ILE A 51 -1.00 4.11 -10.12
N HIS A 52 0.29 4.38 -10.29
CA HIS A 52 0.77 5.74 -10.56
C HIS A 52 0.21 6.29 -11.88
N ASN A 53 0.13 5.46 -12.92
CA ASN A 53 -0.43 5.86 -14.19
C ASN A 53 -1.94 6.14 -14.10
N ILE A 54 -2.70 5.34 -13.35
CA ILE A 54 -4.11 5.61 -13.06
C ILE A 54 -4.28 6.93 -12.29
N LYS A 55 -3.46 7.17 -11.26
CA LYS A 55 -3.48 8.45 -10.49
C LYS A 55 -3.19 9.66 -11.39
N LYS A 56 -2.26 9.53 -12.34
CA LYS A 56 -1.94 10.59 -13.31
C LYS A 56 -3.08 10.83 -14.30
N ALA A 57 -3.74 9.77 -14.78
CA ALA A 57 -4.85 9.86 -15.72
C ALA A 57 -6.13 10.43 -15.09
N TYR A 58 -6.33 10.19 -13.79
CA TYR A 58 -7.51 10.62 -13.04
C TYR A 58 -7.12 11.38 -11.76
N PRO A 59 -6.63 12.63 -11.90
CA PRO A 59 -6.35 13.47 -10.73
C PRO A 59 -7.66 13.80 -9.98
N LYS A 60 -7.57 13.86 -8.66
CA LYS A 60 -8.67 14.26 -7.77
C LYS A 60 -8.88 15.76 -7.75
#